data_AF-A0A0M4M8G8-F1
#
_entry.id   AF-A0A0M4M8G8-F1
#
_cell.length_a   1.000
_cell.length_b   1.000
_cell.length_c   1.000
_cell.angle_alpha   90.00
_cell.angle_beta   90.00
_cell.angle_gamma   90.00
#
_symmetry.space_group_name_H-M   'P 1'
#
loop_
_entity.id
_entity.type
_entity.pdbx_description
1 polymer ?
#
loop_
_entity_poly.entity_id
_entity_poly.type
_entity_poly.pdbx_seq_one_letter_code
_entity_poly.pdbx_strand_id
1 'polypeptide(L)' 'MYPLEQGETALEAFVLLKVLDRDGDVTWSYRTTNRLSREELLGALIVQVDVLRKSLRDEWDDD' A
#
# COMPACT_ATOMS: atom_id res chain seq x y z
N MET A 1 8.70 8.40 2.51
CA MET A 1 8.87 6.95 2.73
C MET A 1 9.46 6.80 4.12
N TYR A 2 8.75 6.13 5.04
CA TYR A 2 9.26 5.87 6.38
C TYR A 2 10.31 4.75 6.31
N PRO A 3 11.48 4.91 6.93
CA PRO A 3 12.50 3.85 6.95
C PRO A 3 12.01 2.66 7.79
N LEU A 4 12.57 1.47 7.53
CA LEU A 4 12.42 0.33 8.42
C LEU A 4 13.07 0.62 9.77
N GLU A 5 12.58 -0.04 10.82
CA GLU A 5 13.17 0.06 12.14
C GLU A 5 14.56 -0.59 12.18
N GLN A 6 15.39 -0.17 13.14
CA GLN A 6 16.74 -0.70 13.27
C GLN A 6 16.71 -2.20 13.58
N GLY A 7 17.40 -2.99 12.75
CA GLY A 7 17.47 -4.45 12.90
C GLY A 7 16.42 -5.21 12.10
N GLU A 8 15.45 -4.53 11.50
CA GLU A 8 14.51 -5.17 10.58
C GLU A 8 15.19 -5.49 9.24
N THR A 9 14.81 -6.62 8.66
CA THR A 9 15.20 -7.03 7.31
C THR A 9 13.94 -7.17 6.48
N ALA A 10 13.79 -6.36 5.43
CA ALA A 10 12.69 -6.51 4.50
C ALA A 10 12.80 -7.84 3.74
N LEU A 11 11.73 -8.62 3.77
CA LEU A 11 11.64 -9.88 3.03
C LEU A 11 10.96 -9.66 1.68
N GLU A 12 9.81 -8.97 1.68
CA GLU A 12 9.00 -8.74 0.49
C GLU A 12 8.31 -7.38 0.54
N ALA A 13 7.95 -6.85 -0.64
CA ALA A 13 7.17 -5.63 -0.75
C ALA A 13 6.13 -5.76 -1.88
N PHE A 14 4.95 -5.19 -1.64
CA PHE A 14 3.95 -4.87 -2.65
C PHE A 14 3.80 -3.35 -2.71
N VAL A 15 3.87 -2.78 -3.91
CA VAL A 15 3.79 -1.33 -4.11
C VAL A 15 2.75 -1.03 -5.17
N LEU A 16 1.75 -0.22 -4.83
CA LEU A 16 0.80 0.37 -5.77
C LEU A 16 1.37 1.71 -6.27
N LEU A 17 1.34 1.90 -7.58
CA LEU A 17 1.95 3.03 -8.28
C LEU A 17 0.86 3.71 -9.09
N LYS A 18 0.64 5.00 -8.84
CA LYS A 18 -0.09 5.87 -9.77
C LYS A 18 0.88 6.27 -10.88
N VAL A 19 0.55 5.94 -12.12
CA VAL A 19 1.44 6.16 -13.27
C VAL A 19 0.72 6.97 -14.33
N LEU A 20 1.50 7.76 -15.06
CA LEU A 20 1.07 8.37 -16.31
C LEU A 20 1.48 7.40 -17.43
N ASP A 21 0.53 6.96 -18.24
CA ASP A 21 0.85 6.09 -19.37
C ASP A 21 1.38 6.90 -20.57
N ARG A 22 1.53 6.21 -21.72
CA ARG A 22 2.10 6.80 -22.93
C ARG A 22 1.16 7.80 -23.61
N ASP A 23 -0.12 7.70 -23.35
CA ASP A 23 -1.16 8.55 -23.93
C ASP A 23 -1.43 9.77 -23.02
N GLY A 24 -0.79 9.81 -21.84
CA GLY A 24 -0.94 10.88 -20.87
C GLY A 24 -2.10 10.62 -19.90
N ASP A 25 -2.65 9.41 -19.90
CA ASP A 25 -3.74 9.04 -18.99
C ASP A 25 -3.19 8.57 -17.65
N VAL A 26 -3.93 8.92 -16.59
CA VAL A 26 -3.64 8.48 -15.23
C VAL A 26 -4.18 7.07 -15.04
N THR A 27 -3.28 6.14 -14.76
CA THR A 27 -3.62 4.75 -14.48
C THR A 27 -2.88 4.23 -13.24
N TRP A 28 -3.16 2.99 -12.86
CA TRP A 28 -2.56 2.32 -11.71
C TRP A 28 -1.77 1.10 -12.17
N SER A 29 -0.60 0.92 -11.57
CA SER A 29 0.24 -0.26 -11.74
C SER A 29 0.69 -0.77 -10.38
N TYR A 30 1.13 -2.02 -10.29
CA TYR A 30 1.74 -2.52 -9.06
C TYR A 30 3.05 -3.24 -9.34
N ARG A 31 3.93 -3.27 -8.35
CA ARG A 31 5.18 -4.03 -8.37
C ARG A 31 5.31 -4.86 -7.11
N THR A 32 5.93 -6.02 -7.24
CA THR A 32 6.33 -6.84 -6.10
C THR A 32 7.80 -7.20 -6.21
N THR A 33 8.50 -7.30 -5.09
CA THR A 33 9.90 -7.76 -5.07
C THR A 33 10.00 -9.27 -5.25
N ASN A 34 9.02 -10.02 -4.72
CA ASN A 34 8.86 -11.45 -4.87
C ASN A 34 7.37 -11.81 -5.02
N ARG A 35 7.03 -13.09 -5.22
CA ARG A 35 5.64 -13.53 -5.36
C ARG A 35 5.05 -13.79 -3.97
N LEU A 36 4.49 -12.76 -3.34
CA LEU A 36 3.64 -12.88 -2.16
C LEU A 36 2.59 -13.97 -2.37
N SER A 37 2.30 -14.76 -1.34
CA SER A 37 1.11 -15.61 -1.38
C SER A 37 -0.15 -14.75 -1.49
N ARG A 38 -1.24 -15.33 -1.99
CA ARG A 38 -2.51 -14.60 -2.14
C ARG A 38 -3.07 -14.21 -0.77
N GLU A 39 -2.83 -15.04 0.22
CA GLU A 39 -3.22 -14.90 1.61
C GLU A 39 -2.48 -13.75 2.30
N GLU A 40 -1.15 -13.67 2.11
CA GLU A 40 -0.34 -12.54 2.64
C GLU A 40 -0.74 -11.21 1.99
N LEU A 41 -0.92 -11.20 0.67
CA LEU A 41 -1.35 -10.00 -0.05
C LEU A 41 -2.75 -9.55 0.42
N LEU A 42 -3.69 -10.49 0.53
CA LEU A 42 -5.04 -10.19 1.01
C LEU A 42 -5.01 -9.63 2.43
N GLY A 43 -4.23 -10.24 3.32
CA GLY A 43 -4.05 -9.76 4.68
C GLY A 43 -3.52 -8.33 4.74
N ALA A 44 -2.47 -8.03 3.95
CA ALA A 44 -1.90 -6.68 3.87
C ALA A 44 -2.91 -5.64 3.36
N LEU A 45 -3.68 -5.98 2.32
CA LEU A 45 -4.68 -5.07 1.76
C LEU A 45 -5.84 -4.80 2.73
N ILE A 46 -6.30 -5.82 3.47
CA ILE A 46 -7.36 -5.65 4.48
C ILE A 46 -6.90 -4.69 5.58
N VAL A 47 -5.69 -4.88 6.12
CA VAL A 47 -5.13 -3.97 7.13
C VAL A 47 -5.07 -2.54 6.61
N GLN A 48 -4.62 -2.35 5.37
CA GLN A 48 -4.52 -1.00 4.79
C GLN A 48 -5.89 -0.34 4.59
N VAL A 49 -6.91 -1.10 4.20
CA VAL A 49 -8.29 -0.60 4.11
C VAL A 49 -8.80 -0.18 5.48
N ASP A 50 -8.55 -0.97 6.53
CA ASP A 50 -8.98 -0.64 7.89
C ASP A 50 -8.28 0.60 8.44
N VAL A 51 -6.98 0.76 8.18
CA VAL A 51 -6.23 1.98 8.54
C VAL A 51 -6.80 3.20 7.83
N LEU A 52 -7.03 3.12 6.52
CA LEU A 52 -7.61 4.21 5.75
C LEU A 52 -9.00 4.57 6.26
N ARG A 53 -9.83 3.56 6.57
CA ARG A 53 -11.17 3.78 7.12
C ARG A 53 -11.13 4.51 8.46
N LYS A 54 -10.17 4.18 9.33
CA LYS A 54 -9.97 4.89 10.60
C LYS A 54 -9.54 6.33 10.37
N SER A 55 -8.51 6.56 9.55
CA SER A 55 -8.04 7.93 9.19
C SER A 55 -9.18 8.79 8.68
N LEU A 56 -9.96 8.28 7.72
CA LEU A 56 -11.09 9.00 7.17
C LEU A 56 -12.20 9.24 8.20
N ARG A 57 -12.37 8.38 9.21
CA ARG A 57 -13.35 8.65 10.27
C ARG A 57 -12.84 9.71 11.22
N ASP A 58 -11.58 9.60 11.64
CA ASP A 58 -10.98 10.53 12.59
C ASP A 58 -10.96 11.96 11.99
N GLU A 59 -10.68 12.09 10.69
CA GLU A 59 -10.78 13.36 9.94
C GLU A 59 -12.19 13.98 9.95
N TRP A 60 -13.25 13.17 10.10
CA TRP A 60 -14.64 13.64 10.16
C TRP A 60 -15.11 13.96 11.58
N ASP A 61 -14.53 13.30 12.60
CA ASP A 61 -14.86 13.52 14.01
C ASP A 61 -14.15 14.78 14.58
N ASP A 62 -13.16 15.33 13.86
CA ASP A 62 -12.40 16.55 14.20
C ASP A 62 -13.01 17.88 13.65
N ASP A 63 -14.17 17.82 12.95
CA ASP A 63 -15.00 18.96 12.50
C ASP A 63 -16.27 19.15 13.37
#